data_AF-A0A9E7KX17-F1
#
_entry.id   AF-A0A9E7KX17-F1
#
_cell.length_a   1.000
_cell.length_b   1.000
_cell.length_c   1.000
_cell.angle_alpha   90.00
_cell.angle_beta   90.00
_cell.angle_gamma   90.00
#
_symmetry.space_group_name_H-M   'P 1'
#
loop_
_entity.id
_entity.type
_entity.pdbx_description
1 polymer ?
#
loop_
_entity_poly.entity_id
_entity_poly.type
_entity_poly.pdbx_seq_one_letter_code
_entity_poly.pdbx_strand_id
1 'polypeptide(L)'
;MDPPLRSYSTIAWGASVDKGKQGDAEYGYKCASTSGTVFNFLSALGNVAFSYAGHNVVLEIQATIPSTPEKPSKKAMWRGVFIAYIIVALCYFPVALVGYWAFGNAVDVDILITLEKPRWLIATANMMVVVHLVGGYQIYAMPVFDMIETVLVKRLHFPPGLTLRLIARSVYICIILGVLLMILSPIGGLRQIIIEAKTYKFYS
;
A
#
# COMPACT_ATOMS: atom_id res chain seq x y z
N MET A 1 13.05 11.29 1.18
CA MET A 1 11.97 10.71 0.37
C MET A 1 12.60 10.23 -0.90
N ASP A 2 12.40 8.96 -1.24
CA ASP A 2 13.11 8.33 -2.34
C ASP A 2 12.65 8.93 -3.68
N PRO A 3 13.57 9.24 -4.61
CA PRO A 3 13.26 9.69 -5.97
C PRO A 3 12.12 8.92 -6.69
N PRO A 4 11.99 7.58 -6.57
CA PRO A 4 11.03 6.81 -7.36
C PRO A 4 9.55 7.18 -7.17
N LEU A 5 9.10 7.62 -5.98
CA LEU A 5 7.65 7.85 -5.76
C LEU A 5 7.14 9.10 -6.50
N ARG A 6 7.96 10.16 -6.57
CA ARG A 6 7.63 11.37 -7.34
C ARG A 6 7.69 11.09 -8.84
N SER A 7 8.66 10.28 -9.26
CA SER A 7 8.75 9.83 -10.65
C SER A 7 7.54 8.99 -11.04
N TYR A 8 7.06 8.11 -10.15
CA TYR A 8 5.89 7.28 -10.40
C TYR A 8 4.60 8.09 -10.59
N SER A 9 4.30 9.01 -9.67
CA SER A 9 3.08 9.83 -9.79
C SER A 9 3.12 10.66 -11.07
N THR A 10 4.25 11.28 -11.40
CA THR A 10 4.44 12.05 -12.64
C THR A 10 4.29 11.21 -13.89
N ILE A 11 4.83 9.99 -13.91
CA ILE A 11 4.63 9.06 -15.03
C ILE A 11 3.14 8.69 -15.16
N ALA A 12 2.47 8.40 -14.05
CA ALA A 12 1.08 7.97 -14.04
C ALA A 12 0.11 9.04 -14.56
N TRP A 13 0.16 10.27 -14.00
CA TRP A 13 -0.72 11.33 -14.50
C TRP A 13 -0.28 11.84 -15.87
N GLY A 14 1.02 11.92 -16.15
CA GLY A 14 1.54 12.32 -17.46
C GLY A 14 1.11 11.38 -18.59
N ALA A 15 1.22 10.06 -18.38
CA ALA A 15 0.75 9.07 -19.34
C ALA A 15 -0.78 9.07 -19.51
N SER A 16 -1.51 9.41 -18.44
CA SER A 16 -2.98 9.58 -18.51
C SER A 16 -3.38 10.80 -19.34
N VAL A 17 -2.63 11.91 -19.26
CA VAL A 17 -2.82 13.07 -20.14
C VAL A 17 -2.54 12.71 -21.59
N ASP A 18 -1.41 12.02 -21.86
CA ASP A 18 -1.01 11.63 -23.21
C ASP A 18 -2.02 10.67 -23.88
N LYS A 19 -2.57 9.73 -23.10
CA LYS A 19 -3.63 8.82 -23.57
C LYS A 19 -4.95 9.54 -23.84
N GLY A 20 -5.16 10.71 -23.21
CA GLY A 20 -6.33 11.56 -23.40
C GLY A 20 -7.63 10.95 -22.86
N LYS A 21 -8.73 11.70 -22.99
CA LYS A 21 -10.06 11.21 -22.62
C LYS A 21 -10.47 10.06 -23.54
N GLN A 22 -10.74 8.89 -22.97
CA GLN A 22 -11.27 7.76 -23.73
C GLN A 22 -12.73 8.01 -24.13
N GLY A 23 -13.09 7.60 -25.35
CA GLY A 23 -14.41 7.87 -25.94
C GLY A 23 -15.57 7.18 -25.22
N ASP A 24 -15.27 6.15 -24.44
CA ASP A 24 -16.16 5.32 -23.63
C ASP A 24 -16.05 5.60 -22.11
N ALA A 25 -15.35 6.66 -21.71
CA ALA A 25 -15.22 7.03 -20.30
C ALA A 25 -16.58 7.44 -19.70
N GLU A 26 -17.14 6.56 -18.87
CA GLU A 26 -18.35 6.82 -18.10
C GLU A 26 -18.03 7.52 -16.77
N TYR A 27 -18.80 8.53 -16.39
CA TYR A 27 -18.64 9.27 -15.15
C TYR A 27 -19.90 9.15 -14.30
N GLY A 28 -19.75 8.96 -12.99
CA GLY A 28 -20.87 8.78 -12.06
C GLY A 28 -20.73 7.53 -11.20
N TYR A 29 -21.85 7.07 -10.63
CA TYR A 29 -21.85 5.92 -9.73
C TYR A 29 -21.59 4.61 -10.48
N LYS A 30 -20.60 3.82 -10.03
CA LYS A 30 -20.27 2.51 -10.61
C LYS A 30 -21.39 1.45 -10.43
N CYS A 31 -22.32 1.65 -9.50
CA CYS A 31 -23.45 0.74 -9.28
C CYS A 31 -24.77 1.50 -9.32
N ALA A 32 -25.77 0.89 -9.98
CA ALA A 32 -27.13 1.43 -10.03
C ALA A 32 -27.91 1.24 -8.70
N SER A 33 -27.47 0.33 -7.83
CA SER A 33 -28.12 0.07 -6.55
C SER A 33 -27.55 0.93 -5.42
N THR A 34 -28.42 1.45 -4.56
CA THR A 34 -28.03 2.28 -3.40
C THR A 34 -27.04 1.56 -2.47
N SER A 35 -27.28 0.27 -2.22
CA SER A 35 -26.38 -0.54 -1.38
C SER A 35 -24.99 -0.68 -2.00
N GLY A 36 -24.90 -0.93 -3.31
CA GLY A 36 -23.61 -1.02 -4.02
C GLY A 36 -22.83 0.29 -3.97
N THR A 37 -23.52 1.42 -4.10
CA THR A 37 -22.90 2.75 -3.98
C THR A 37 -22.35 3.01 -2.58
N VAL A 38 -23.09 2.65 -1.52
CA VAL A 38 -22.61 2.79 -0.14
C VAL A 38 -21.38 1.92 0.12
N PHE A 39 -21.39 0.66 -0.32
CA PHE A 39 -20.22 -0.22 -0.18
C PHE A 39 -19.01 0.31 -0.94
N ASN A 40 -19.18 0.75 -2.19
CA ASN A 40 -18.09 1.36 -2.97
C ASN A 40 -17.52 2.61 -2.28
N PHE A 41 -18.38 3.44 -1.69
CA PHE A 41 -17.95 4.62 -0.94
C PHE A 41 -17.13 4.24 0.31
N LEU A 42 -17.60 3.27 1.10
CA LEU A 42 -16.88 2.77 2.28
C LEU A 42 -15.54 2.12 1.89
N SER A 43 -15.51 1.36 0.79
CA SER A 43 -14.27 0.78 0.25
C SER A 43 -13.30 1.87 -0.19
N ALA A 44 -13.77 2.92 -0.85
CA ALA A 44 -12.94 4.05 -1.25
C ALA A 44 -12.36 4.79 -0.02
N LEU A 45 -13.18 5.02 1.01
CA LEU A 45 -12.71 5.57 2.29
C LEU A 45 -11.65 4.67 2.95
N GLY A 46 -11.86 3.35 2.93
CA GLY A 46 -10.89 2.37 3.43
C GLY A 46 -9.55 2.46 2.69
N ASN A 47 -9.58 2.55 1.36
CA ASN A 47 -8.37 2.72 0.54
C ASN A 47 -7.62 4.02 0.87
N VAL A 48 -8.34 5.12 1.04
CA VAL A 48 -7.74 6.40 1.46
C VAL A 48 -7.13 6.28 2.85
N ALA A 49 -7.86 5.72 3.82
CA ALA A 49 -7.37 5.54 5.18
C ALA A 49 -6.10 4.67 5.22
N PHE A 50 -6.08 3.56 4.48
CA PHE A 50 -4.93 2.65 4.40
C PHE A 50 -3.70 3.33 3.78
N SER A 51 -3.90 4.24 2.82
CA SER A 51 -2.79 4.97 2.19
C SER A 51 -2.00 5.87 3.15
N TYR A 52 -2.54 6.18 4.34
CA TYR A 52 -1.90 6.98 5.38
C TYR A 52 -1.50 6.17 6.63
N ALA A 53 -1.40 4.85 6.54
CA ALA A 53 -1.10 3.95 7.66
C ALA A 53 0.37 3.94 8.15
N GLY A 54 1.07 5.09 8.14
CA GLY A 54 2.50 5.21 8.48
C GLY A 54 2.82 5.49 9.95
N HIS A 55 1.87 5.35 10.86
CA HIS A 55 2.06 5.73 12.27
C HIS A 55 3.07 4.84 13.02
N ASN A 56 3.30 3.61 12.57
CA ASN A 56 4.17 2.64 13.26
C ASN A 56 5.65 3.05 13.28
N VAL A 57 6.09 3.88 12.34
CA VAL A 57 7.48 4.34 12.22
C VAL A 57 7.73 5.70 12.90
N VAL A 58 6.70 6.30 13.51
CA VAL A 58 6.78 7.63 14.14
C VAL A 58 7.87 7.69 15.21
N LEU A 59 7.93 6.69 16.09
CA LEU A 59 8.89 6.67 17.20
C LEU A 59 10.32 6.48 16.70
N GLU A 60 10.51 5.69 15.64
CA GLU A 60 11.82 5.48 15.01
C GLU A 60 12.33 6.76 14.35
N ILE A 61 11.47 7.46 13.61
CA ILE A 61 11.81 8.76 13.01
C ILE A 61 12.14 9.78 14.11
N GLN A 62 11.34 9.85 15.18
CA GLN A 62 11.59 10.74 16.32
C GLN A 62 12.94 10.48 16.99
N ALA A 63 13.35 9.21 17.11
CA ALA A 63 14.61 8.84 17.73
C ALA A 63 15.84 9.31 16.94
N THR A 64 15.70 9.56 15.63
CA THR A 64 16.79 10.04 14.77
C THR A 64 16.86 11.57 14.67
N ILE A 65 15.81 12.30 15.09
CA ILE A 65 15.80 13.77 15.05
C ILE A 65 16.61 14.31 16.25
N PRO A 66 17.62 15.16 16.02
CA PRO A 66 18.40 15.76 17.10
C PRO A 66 17.49 16.44 18.13
N SER A 67 17.57 15.96 19.37
CA SER A 67 16.73 16.41 20.48
C SER A 67 17.62 16.83 21.64
N THR A 68 17.38 17.99 22.22
CA THR A 68 17.95 18.36 23.53
C THR A 68 16.81 18.52 24.54
N PRO A 69 17.07 18.43 25.86
CA PRO A 69 16.03 18.67 26.88
C PRO A 69 15.31 20.01 26.70
N GLU A 70 16.00 21.00 26.15
CA GLU A 70 15.50 22.36 25.87
C GLU A 70 14.75 22.47 24.52
N LYS A 71 14.99 21.55 23.58
CA LYS A 71 14.37 21.54 22.24
C LYS A 71 13.79 20.14 21.92
N PRO A 72 12.51 19.90 22.27
CA PRO A 72 11.87 18.61 22.03
C PRO A 72 11.66 18.33 20.53
N SER A 73 11.94 17.09 20.09
CA SER A 73 11.78 16.65 18.69
C SER A 73 10.37 16.76 18.14
N LYS A 74 9.34 16.78 19.01
CA LYS A 74 7.92 16.89 18.62
C LYS A 74 7.65 18.05 17.66
N LYS A 75 8.27 19.22 17.87
CA LYS A 75 8.04 20.42 17.02
C LYS A 75 8.62 20.25 15.62
N ALA A 76 9.83 19.69 15.52
CA ALA A 76 10.46 19.41 14.23
C ALA A 76 9.72 18.30 13.50
N MET A 77 9.33 17.24 14.21
CA MET A 77 8.56 16.14 13.67
C MET A 77 7.21 16.61 13.11
N TRP A 78 6.44 17.41 13.85
CA TRP A 78 5.13 17.89 13.38
C TRP A 78 5.23 18.73 12.11
N ARG A 79 6.26 19.58 12.00
CA ARG A 79 6.56 20.32 10.76
C ARG A 79 6.89 19.37 9.60
N GLY A 80 7.70 18.35 9.86
CA GLY A 80 8.04 17.33 8.88
C GLY A 80 6.81 16.57 8.38
N VAL A 81 5.94 16.14 9.30
CA VAL A 81 4.68 15.46 8.97
C VAL A 81 3.78 16.37 8.13
N PHE A 82 3.58 17.62 8.54
CA PHE A 82 2.74 18.56 7.79
C PHE A 82 3.23 18.76 6.34
N ILE A 83 4.53 19.00 6.15
CA ILE A 83 5.13 19.14 4.81
C ILE A 83 5.00 17.85 4.01
N ALA A 84 5.24 16.70 4.64
CA ALA A 84 5.11 15.40 3.98
C ALA A 84 3.67 15.17 3.47
N TYR A 85 2.65 15.48 4.26
CA TYR A 85 1.25 15.37 3.85
C TYR A 85 0.89 16.29 2.69
N ILE A 86 1.41 17.52 2.66
CA ILE A 86 1.22 18.43 1.50
C ILE A 86 1.84 17.81 0.24
N ILE A 87 3.05 17.28 0.33
CA ILE A 87 3.74 16.66 -0.81
C ILE A 87 2.97 15.41 -1.30
N VAL A 88 2.49 14.57 -0.37
CA VAL A 88 1.69 13.38 -0.72
C VAL A 88 0.40 13.81 -1.42
N ALA A 89 -0.31 14.81 -0.91
CA ALA A 89 -1.49 15.37 -1.56
C ALA A 89 -1.16 15.84 -3.00
N LEU A 90 -0.08 16.61 -3.18
CA LEU A 90 0.36 17.06 -4.51
C LEU A 90 0.73 15.92 -5.46
N CYS A 91 1.09 14.74 -4.96
CA CYS A 91 1.34 13.57 -5.80
C CYS A 91 0.04 12.80 -6.12
N TYR A 92 -0.90 12.71 -5.17
CA TYR A 92 -2.08 11.87 -5.29
C TYR A 92 -3.22 12.56 -6.04
N PHE A 93 -3.46 13.85 -5.76
CA PHE A 93 -4.56 14.60 -6.38
C PHE A 93 -4.45 14.66 -7.90
N PRO A 94 -3.30 14.99 -8.52
CA PRO A 94 -3.19 14.98 -9.98
C PRO A 94 -3.44 13.60 -10.59
N VAL A 95 -2.89 12.53 -9.99
CA VAL A 95 -3.11 11.16 -10.47
C VAL A 95 -4.59 10.77 -10.40
N ALA A 96 -5.26 11.06 -9.29
CA ALA A 96 -6.67 10.77 -9.12
C ALA A 96 -7.56 11.59 -10.08
N LEU A 97 -7.33 12.90 -10.18
CA LEU A 97 -8.14 13.79 -11.00
C LEU A 97 -7.93 13.54 -12.50
N VAL A 98 -6.68 13.46 -12.94
CA VAL A 98 -6.34 13.22 -14.37
C VAL A 98 -6.70 11.79 -14.75
N GLY A 99 -6.42 10.80 -13.89
CA GLY A 99 -6.79 9.42 -14.16
C GLY A 99 -8.30 9.23 -14.27
N TYR A 100 -9.08 9.81 -13.36
CA TYR A 100 -10.53 9.77 -13.46
C TYR A 100 -11.04 10.54 -14.68
N TRP A 101 -10.44 11.70 -15.01
CA TRP A 101 -10.78 12.44 -16.22
C TRP A 101 -10.51 11.63 -17.50
N ALA A 102 -9.39 10.91 -17.57
CA ALA A 102 -8.99 10.15 -18.76
C ALA A 102 -9.80 8.86 -18.95
N PHE A 103 -10.06 8.12 -17.87
CA PHE A 103 -10.62 6.75 -17.91
C PHE A 103 -12.01 6.59 -17.28
N GLY A 104 -12.52 7.61 -16.58
CA GLY A 104 -13.80 7.55 -15.90
C GLY A 104 -13.90 6.37 -14.92
N ASN A 105 -15.04 5.67 -14.95
CA ASN A 105 -15.32 4.51 -14.10
C ASN A 105 -14.47 3.27 -14.43
N ALA A 106 -13.82 3.24 -15.60
CA ALA A 106 -12.92 2.16 -16.01
C ALA A 106 -11.52 2.24 -15.37
N VAL A 107 -11.23 3.29 -14.60
CA VAL A 107 -9.95 3.38 -13.86
C VAL A 107 -9.87 2.28 -12.81
N ASP A 108 -8.79 1.50 -12.87
CA ASP A 108 -8.44 0.51 -11.86
C ASP A 108 -7.80 1.16 -10.64
N VAL A 109 -7.71 0.41 -9.55
CA VAL A 109 -7.02 0.84 -8.32
C VAL A 109 -5.53 1.13 -8.59
N ASP A 110 -4.93 0.38 -9.52
CA ASP A 110 -3.62 0.68 -10.08
C ASP A 110 -3.78 1.20 -11.51
N ILE A 111 -3.53 2.49 -11.68
CA ILE A 111 -3.65 3.19 -12.96
C ILE A 111 -2.67 2.66 -14.03
N LEU A 112 -1.58 1.99 -13.64
CA LEU A 112 -0.67 1.37 -14.60
C LEU A 112 -1.30 0.20 -15.34
N ILE A 113 -2.23 -0.51 -14.70
CA ILE A 113 -3.00 -1.58 -15.32
C ILE A 113 -3.91 -0.99 -16.41
N THR A 114 -4.58 0.13 -16.11
CA THR A 114 -5.45 0.85 -17.05
C THR A 114 -4.70 1.47 -18.24
N LEU A 115 -3.40 1.74 -18.11
CA LEU A 115 -2.58 2.31 -19.19
C LEU A 115 -2.30 1.33 -20.35
N GLU A 116 -2.19 0.02 -20.09
CA GLU A 116 -1.96 -1.10 -21.05
C GLU A 116 -0.73 -1.02 -22.00
N LYS A 117 -0.32 0.17 -22.45
CA LYS A 117 0.81 0.43 -23.37
C LYS A 117 1.47 1.78 -23.07
N PRO A 118 2.78 1.94 -23.37
CA PRO A 118 3.72 0.92 -23.84
C PRO A 118 4.27 0.04 -22.70
N ARG A 119 4.49 -1.25 -22.99
CA ARG A 119 4.84 -2.27 -21.98
C ARG A 119 6.15 -1.99 -21.22
N TRP A 120 7.12 -1.33 -21.85
CA TRP A 120 8.42 -1.03 -21.23
C TRP A 120 8.28 -0.01 -20.08
N LEU A 121 7.37 0.96 -20.23
CA LEU A 121 7.11 1.99 -19.22
C LEU A 121 6.45 1.36 -17.99
N ILE A 122 5.46 0.49 -18.21
CA ILE A 122 4.78 -0.28 -17.16
C ILE A 122 5.77 -1.18 -16.43
N ALA A 123 6.63 -1.91 -17.18
CA ALA A 123 7.65 -2.75 -16.58
C ALA A 123 8.62 -1.95 -15.70
N THR A 124 9.07 -0.79 -16.17
CA THR A 124 9.97 0.09 -15.40
C THR A 124 9.29 0.63 -14.14
N ALA A 125 8.03 1.05 -14.25
CA ALA A 125 7.26 1.54 -13.11
C ALA A 125 7.01 0.43 -12.07
N ASN A 126 6.67 -0.79 -12.51
CA ASN A 126 6.54 -1.94 -11.63
C ASN A 126 7.87 -2.31 -10.95
N MET A 127 9.00 -2.22 -11.65
CA MET A 127 10.32 -2.43 -11.02
C MET A 127 10.62 -1.39 -9.95
N MET A 128 10.27 -0.12 -10.18
CA MET A 128 10.41 0.93 -9.15
C MET A 128 9.52 0.65 -7.93
N VAL A 129 8.29 0.18 -8.14
CA VAL A 129 7.39 -0.23 -7.06
C VAL A 129 8.00 -1.37 -6.25
N VAL A 130 8.56 -2.39 -6.90
CA VAL A 130 9.23 -3.49 -6.20
C VAL A 130 10.39 -2.99 -5.33
N VAL A 131 11.30 -2.18 -5.90
CA VAL A 131 12.42 -1.61 -5.14
C VAL A 131 11.94 -0.77 -3.96
N HIS A 132 10.91 0.06 -4.17
CA HIS A 132 10.31 0.87 -3.12
C HIS A 132 9.69 0.00 -2.01
N LEU A 133 8.94 -1.05 -2.36
CA LEU A 133 8.31 -1.95 -1.39
C LEU A 133 9.34 -2.74 -0.58
N VAL A 134 10.43 -3.20 -1.21
CA VAL A 134 11.53 -3.89 -0.51
C VAL A 134 12.20 -2.94 0.50
N GLY A 135 12.51 -1.71 0.10
CA GLY A 135 13.09 -0.70 1.00
C GLY A 135 12.12 -0.32 2.14
N GLY A 136 10.84 -0.12 1.80
CA GLY A 136 9.79 0.17 2.78
C GLY A 136 9.63 -0.94 3.81
N TYR A 137 9.62 -2.20 3.36
CA TYR A 137 9.54 -3.36 4.27
C TYR A 137 10.66 -3.34 5.32
N GLN A 138 11.90 -3.04 4.94
CA GLN A 138 13.02 -3.01 5.89
C GLN A 138 12.81 -1.97 6.99
N ILE A 139 12.34 -0.77 6.64
CA ILE A 139 12.05 0.31 7.59
C ILE A 139 10.87 -0.08 8.48
N TYR A 140 9.76 -0.55 7.90
CA TYR A 140 8.57 -0.92 8.68
C TYR A 140 8.79 -2.13 9.61
N ALA A 141 9.67 -3.06 9.24
CA ALA A 141 9.92 -4.26 10.02
C ALA A 141 10.84 -4.01 11.23
N MET A 142 11.70 -2.98 11.20
CA MET A 142 12.64 -2.69 12.29
C MET A 142 11.95 -2.48 13.65
N PRO A 143 10.93 -1.60 13.80
CA PRO A 143 10.25 -1.42 15.08
C PRO A 143 9.57 -2.68 15.60
N VAL A 144 9.03 -3.50 14.71
CA VAL A 144 8.38 -4.76 15.06
C VAL A 144 9.40 -5.76 15.59
N PHE A 145 10.54 -5.90 14.91
CA PHE A 145 11.61 -6.77 15.37
C PHE A 145 12.22 -6.31 16.70
N ASP A 146 12.41 -5.01 16.89
CA ASP A 146 12.91 -4.43 18.14
C ASP A 146 11.93 -4.67 19.30
N MET A 147 10.63 -4.57 19.04
CA MET A 147 9.60 -4.90 20.03
C MET A 147 9.64 -6.38 20.42
N ILE A 148 9.72 -7.29 19.43
CA ILE A 148 9.80 -8.74 19.67
C ILE A 148 11.07 -9.08 20.47
N GLU A 149 12.24 -8.53 20.09
CA GLU A 149 13.49 -8.74 20.80
C GLU A 149 13.42 -8.20 22.24
N THR A 150 12.84 -7.02 22.43
CA THR A 150 12.65 -6.44 23.76
C THR A 150 11.80 -7.34 24.66
N VAL A 151 10.73 -7.94 24.12
CA VAL A 151 9.89 -8.89 24.88
C VAL A 151 10.67 -10.18 25.19
N LEU A 152 11.36 -10.75 24.20
CA LEU A 152 12.14 -11.98 24.37
C LEU A 152 13.25 -11.81 25.43
N VAL A 153 13.98 -10.70 25.40
CA VAL A 153 15.11 -10.46 26.30
C VAL A 153 14.64 -9.96 27.67
N LYS A 154 13.76 -8.96 27.74
CA LYS A 154 13.41 -8.31 29.02
C LYS A 154 12.27 -9.00 29.78
N ARG A 155 11.38 -9.72 29.10
CA ARG A 155 10.23 -10.38 29.74
C ARG A 155 10.44 -11.89 29.83
N LEU A 156 11.00 -12.50 28.78
CA LEU A 156 11.24 -13.95 28.71
C LEU A 156 12.68 -14.36 29.06
N HIS A 157 13.55 -13.40 29.38
CA HIS A 157 14.92 -13.62 29.87
C HIS A 157 15.83 -14.44 28.93
N PHE A 158 15.58 -14.39 27.61
CA PHE A 158 16.47 -15.02 26.63
C PHE A 158 17.80 -14.26 26.50
N PRO A 159 18.92 -14.96 26.24
CA PRO A 159 20.20 -14.31 26.04
C PRO A 159 20.20 -13.50 24.74
N PRO A 160 20.59 -12.21 24.78
CA PRO A 160 20.68 -11.40 23.56
C PRO A 160 21.79 -11.94 22.66
N GLY A 161 21.51 -12.05 21.35
CA GLY A 161 22.48 -12.62 20.42
C GLY A 161 22.03 -12.56 18.96
N LEU A 162 22.95 -12.87 18.05
CA LEU A 162 22.63 -12.98 16.61
C LEU A 162 21.64 -14.12 16.35
N THR A 163 21.81 -15.24 17.06
CA THR A 163 20.93 -16.42 16.96
C THR A 163 19.49 -16.09 17.34
N LEU A 164 19.28 -15.38 18.46
CA LEU A 164 17.95 -14.93 18.89
C LEU A 164 17.29 -14.04 17.83
N ARG A 165 18.04 -13.08 17.28
CA ARG A 165 17.55 -12.18 16.22
C ARG A 165 17.18 -12.91 14.94
N LEU A 166 18.01 -13.85 14.50
CA LEU A 166 17.75 -14.66 13.30
C LEU A 166 16.52 -15.55 13.49
N ILE A 167 16.40 -16.22 14.64
CA ILE A 167 15.25 -17.07 14.96
C ILE A 167 13.97 -16.23 15.03
N ALA A 168 13.97 -15.13 15.80
CA ALA A 168 12.81 -14.26 15.95
C ALA A 168 12.31 -13.70 14.61
N ARG A 169 13.23 -13.22 13.75
CA ARG A 169 12.90 -12.71 12.41
C ARG A 169 12.36 -13.81 11.50
N SER A 170 12.98 -14.99 11.50
CA SER A 170 12.53 -16.11 10.67
C SER A 170 11.15 -16.62 11.10
N VAL A 171 10.92 -16.77 12.41
CA VAL A 171 9.63 -17.17 12.97
C VAL A 171 8.55 -16.15 12.63
N TYR A 172 8.82 -14.86 12.76
CA TYR A 172 7.88 -13.80 12.39
C TYR A 172 7.47 -13.90 10.91
N ILE A 173 8.43 -14.06 10.00
CA ILE A 173 8.16 -14.22 8.57
C ILE A 173 7.32 -15.47 8.30
N CYS A 174 7.67 -16.60 8.93
CA CYS A 174 6.92 -17.85 8.79
C CYS A 174 5.47 -17.73 9.29
N ILE A 175 5.24 -17.05 10.42
CA ILE A 175 3.89 -16.82 10.95
C ILE A 175 3.09 -15.95 9.98
N ILE A 176 3.65 -14.85 9.50
CA ILE A 176 2.95 -13.96 8.56
C ILE A 176 2.62 -14.70 7.26
N LEU A 177 3.57 -15.42 6.68
CA LEU A 177 3.33 -16.23 5.48
C LEU A 177 2.30 -17.32 5.73
N GLY A 178 2.36 -18.01 6.87
CA GLY A 178 1.42 -19.06 7.26
C GLY A 178 0.00 -18.52 7.40
N VAL A 179 -0.19 -17.39 8.10
CA VAL A 179 -1.49 -16.72 8.25
C VAL A 179 -2.00 -16.23 6.90
N LEU A 180 -1.14 -15.65 6.07
CA LEU A 180 -1.51 -15.19 4.73
C LEU A 180 -2.02 -16.35 3.86
N LEU A 181 -1.30 -17.47 3.85
CA LEU A 181 -1.71 -18.68 3.13
C LEU A 181 -3.02 -19.24 3.70
N MET A 182 -3.19 -19.24 5.03
CA MET A 182 -4.41 -19.71 5.69
C MET A 182 -5.63 -18.86 5.34
N ILE A 183 -5.48 -17.55 5.13
CA ILE A 183 -6.59 -16.66 4.78
C ILE A 183 -6.85 -16.67 3.26
N LEU A 184 -5.80 -16.65 2.43
CA LEU A 184 -5.93 -16.59 0.97
C LEU A 184 -6.38 -17.92 0.36
N SER A 185 -5.97 -19.06 0.92
CA SER A 185 -6.32 -20.39 0.40
C SER A 185 -7.84 -20.64 0.38
N PRO A 186 -8.59 -20.41 1.48
CA PRO A 186 -10.06 -20.55 1.48
C PRO A 186 -10.76 -19.60 0.50
N ILE A 187 -10.26 -18.36 0.33
CA ILE A 187 -10.84 -17.39 -0.61
C ILE A 187 -10.66 -17.86 -2.06
N GLY A 188 -9.47 -18.35 -2.40
CA GLY A 188 -9.19 -18.95 -3.70
C GLY A 188 -10.05 -20.19 -3.97
N GLY A 189 -10.15 -21.09 -3.00
CA GLY A 189 -10.99 -22.28 -3.08
C GLY A 189 -12.48 -21.96 -3.22
N LEU A 190 -13.00 -21.02 -2.42
CA LEU A 190 -14.38 -20.56 -2.49
C LEU A 190 -14.70 -19.91 -3.85
N ARG A 191 -13.79 -19.11 -4.40
CA ARG A 191 -13.93 -18.53 -5.74
C ARG A 191 -14.04 -19.61 -6.81
N GLN A 192 -13.22 -20.67 -6.74
CA GLN A 192 -13.29 -21.78 -7.68
C GLN A 192 -14.61 -22.54 -7.59
N ILE A 193 -15.06 -22.83 -6.36
CA ILE A 193 -16.36 -23.49 -6.12
C ILE A 193 -17.52 -22.67 -6.71
N ILE A 194 -17.51 -21.34 -6.56
CA ILE A 194 -18.54 -20.46 -7.12
C ILE A 194 -18.53 -20.48 -8.66
N ILE A 195 -17.35 -20.49 -9.29
CA ILE A 195 -17.23 -20.56 -10.75
C ILE A 195 -17.74 -21.91 -11.25
N GLU A 196 -17.32 -22.99 -10.59
CA GLU A 196 -17.69 -24.36 -10.93
C GLU A 196 -19.20 -24.59 -10.77
N ALA A 197 -19.80 -24.05 -9.71
CA ALA A 197 -21.25 -24.07 -9.48
C ALA A 197 -22.04 -23.29 -10.53
N LYS A 198 -21.49 -22.21 -11.11
CA LYS A 198 -22.13 -21.48 -12.23
C LYS A 198 -22.05 -22.23 -13.55
N THR A 199 -21.01 -23.03 -13.76
CA THR A 199 -20.81 -23.84 -14.97
C THR A 199 -21.43 -25.23 -14.88
N TYR A 200 -21.93 -25.63 -13.71
CA TYR A 200 -22.62 -26.90 -13.51
C TYR A 200 -23.96 -26.88 -14.25
N LYS A 201 -23.98 -27.40 -15.49
CA LYS A 201 -25.21 -27.87 -16.10
C LYS A 201 -25.53 -29.21 -15.46
N PHE A 202 -26.66 -29.28 -14.76
CA PHE A 202 -27.26 -30.57 -14.40
C PHE A 202 -27.34 -31.39 -15.67
N TYR A 203 -26.61 -32.50 -15.73
CA TYR A 203 -26.75 -33.49 -16.79
C TYR A 203 -28.24 -33.86 -16.86
N SER A 204 -28.88 -33.51 -17.97
CA SER A 204 -30.15 -34.07 -18.41
C SER A 204 -29.88 -34.97 -19.59
#